data_AF-A0A8T6I9K3-F1
#
_entry.id   AF-A0A8T6I9K3-F1
#
_cell.length_a   1.000
_cell.length_b   1.000
_cell.length_c   1.000
_cell.angle_alpha   90.00
_cell.angle_beta   90.00
_cell.angle_gamma   90.00
#
_symmetry.space_group_name_H-M   'P 1'
#
loop_
_entity.id
_entity.type
_entity.pdbx_description
1 polymer ?
#
loop_
_entity_poly.entity_id
_entity_poly.type
_entity_poly.pdbx_seq_one_letter_code
_entity_poly.pdbx_strand_id
1 'polypeptide(L)'
;MAAAVRTAGLEEARARFGEILDLANRDGVVTIVTRRGVPYAAVVPVPEEFRQAPALSELRGSAEGCFGDAAAFVREMRDDER
;
A
#
# COMPACT_ATOMS: atom_id res chain seq x y z
N MET A 1 12.77 -9.11 18.96
CA MET A 1 12.11 -8.43 20.10
C MET A 1 10.67 -8.87 20.13
N ALA A 2 10.14 -9.28 21.28
CA ALA A 2 8.71 -9.54 21.41
C ALA A 2 7.97 -8.19 21.25
N ALA A 3 7.07 -8.08 20.27
CA ALA A 3 6.23 -6.90 20.11
C ALA A 3 5.40 -6.72 21.40
N ALA A 4 5.37 -5.51 21.95
CA ALA A 4 4.50 -5.23 23.09
C ALA A 4 3.04 -5.44 22.65
N VAL A 5 2.30 -6.25 23.41
CA VAL A 5 0.90 -6.57 23.13
C VAL A 5 0.00 -5.85 24.11
N ARG A 6 -1.00 -5.13 23.61
CA ARG A 6 -2.07 -4.54 24.43
C ARG A 6 -3.45 -4.98 23.93
N THR A 7 -4.44 -4.81 24.78
CA THR A 7 -5.86 -5.02 24.46
C THR A 7 -6.61 -3.70 24.50
N ALA A 8 -7.56 -3.51 23.59
CA ALA A 8 -8.50 -2.39 23.60
C ALA A 8 -9.92 -2.90 23.38
N GLY A 9 -10.90 -2.33 24.07
CA GLY A 9 -12.31 -2.59 23.77
C GLY A 9 -12.72 -1.93 22.44
N LEU A 10 -13.76 -2.44 21.77
CA LEU A 10 -14.20 -1.91 20.46
C LEU A 10 -14.47 -0.39 20.49
N GLU A 11 -15.14 0.11 21.52
CA GLU A 11 -15.44 1.55 21.64
C GLU A 11 -14.19 2.38 21.92
N GLU A 12 -13.27 1.87 22.74
CA GLU A 12 -11.96 2.50 22.98
C GLU A 12 -11.13 2.53 21.68
N ALA A 13 -11.10 1.41 20.97
CA ALA A 13 -10.38 1.27 19.71
C ALA A 13 -10.94 2.22 18.65
N ARG A 14 -12.26 2.41 18.61
CA ARG A 14 -12.91 3.38 17.72
C ARG A 14 -12.55 4.82 18.10
N ALA A 15 -12.60 5.16 19.38
CA ALA A 15 -12.31 6.52 19.85
C ALA A 15 -10.84 6.93 19.69
N ARG A 16 -9.92 5.96 19.80
CA ARG A 16 -8.47 6.18 19.78
C ARG A 16 -7.77 5.51 18.60
N PHE A 17 -8.49 5.29 17.50
CA PHE A 17 -7.97 4.48 16.40
C PHE A 17 -6.67 5.06 15.81
N GLY A 18 -6.57 6.38 15.67
CA GLY A 18 -5.35 7.04 15.19
C GLY A 18 -4.13 6.75 16.07
N GLU A 19 -4.27 6.85 17.40
CA GLU A 19 -3.19 6.54 18.35
C GLU A 19 -2.77 5.06 18.25
N ILE A 20 -3.73 4.15 18.10
CA ILE A 20 -3.46 2.72 17.93
C ILE A 20 -2.65 2.46 16.65
N LEU A 21 -2.94 3.18 15.55
CA LEU A 21 -2.18 3.09 14.31
C LEU A 21 -0.76 3.65 14.48
N ASP A 22 -0.59 4.77 15.17
CA ASP A 22 0.73 5.35 15.45
C ASP A 22 1.59 4.40 16.29
N LEU A 23 1.03 3.81 17.35
CA LEU A 23 1.71 2.83 18.20
C LEU A 23 2.12 1.57 17.40
N ALA A 24 1.23 1.09 16.51
CA ALA A 24 1.55 -0.04 15.65
C ALA A 24 2.67 0.30 14.67
N ASN A 25 2.60 1.46 14.01
CA ASN A 25 3.57 1.84 12.96
C ASN A 25 4.94 2.23 13.51
N ARG A 26 4.99 2.98 14.62
CA ARG A 26 6.24 3.54 15.16
C ARG A 26 6.91 2.61 16.17
N ASP A 27 6.12 2.10 17.11
CA ASP A 27 6.62 1.37 18.26
C ASP A 27 6.49 -0.15 18.08
N GLY A 28 5.89 -0.60 16.97
CA GLY A 28 5.65 -2.02 16.67
C GLY A 28 4.65 -2.68 17.63
N VAL A 29 3.82 -1.90 18.33
CA VAL A 29 2.88 -2.40 19.33
C VAL A 29 1.71 -3.10 18.63
N VAL A 30 1.42 -4.33 19.05
CA VAL A 30 0.24 -5.07 18.59
C VAL A 30 -0.93 -4.75 19.51
N THR A 31 -2.06 -4.33 18.93
CA THR A 31 -3.28 -4.06 19.68
C THR A 31 -4.37 -5.06 19.30
N ILE A 32 -4.78 -5.89 20.26
CA ILE A 32 -5.92 -6.79 20.12
C ILE A 32 -7.20 -6.02 20.44
N VAL A 33 -8.07 -5.88 19.45
CA VAL A 33 -9.40 -5.28 19.58
C VAL A 33 -10.38 -6.36 20.06
N THR A 34 -11.04 -6.09 21.17
CA THR A 34 -12.03 -6.99 21.78
C THR A 34 -13.44 -6.43 21.67
N ARG A 35 -14.43 -7.30 21.54
CA ARG A 35 -15.85 -6.94 21.64
C ARG A 35 -16.46 -7.74 22.78
N ARG A 36 -16.91 -7.04 23.84
CA ARG A 36 -17.43 -7.66 25.08
C ARG A 36 -16.43 -8.66 25.69
N GLY A 37 -15.15 -8.31 25.70
CA GLY A 37 -14.08 -9.15 26.23
C GLY A 37 -13.62 -10.29 25.31
N VAL A 38 -14.29 -10.52 24.17
CA VAL A 38 -13.89 -11.53 23.18
C VAL A 38 -12.94 -10.89 22.15
N PRO A 39 -11.72 -11.43 21.94
CA PRO A 39 -10.83 -10.98 20.86
C PRO A 39 -11.52 -11.08 19.51
N TYR A 40 -11.50 -9.99 18.74
CA TYR A 40 -12.23 -9.89 17.48
C TYR A 40 -11.32 -9.56 16.29
N ALA A 41 -10.31 -8.71 16.52
CA ALA A 41 -9.33 -8.33 15.50
C ALA A 41 -8.01 -7.93 16.16
N ALA A 42 -6.96 -7.81 15.35
CA ALA A 42 -5.67 -7.25 15.77
C ALA A 42 -5.27 -6.13 14.82
N VAL A 43 -4.70 -5.06 15.38
CA VAL A 43 -3.95 -4.04 14.64
C VAL A 43 -2.47 -4.36 14.85
N VAL A 44 -1.77 -4.55 13.73
CA VAL A 44 -0.36 -4.96 13.70
C VAL A 44 0.43 -3.99 12.83
N PRO A 45 1.73 -3.79 13.10
CA PRO A 45 2.62 -3.13 12.15
C PRO A 45 2.53 -3.81 10.78
N VAL A 46 2.48 -3.00 9.72
CA VAL A 46 2.58 -3.50 8.35
C VAL A 46 4.03 -3.94 8.10
N PRO A 47 4.27 -5.19 7.66
CA PRO A 47 5.61 -5.66 7.31
C PRO A 47 6.26 -4.83 6.19
N GLU A 48 7.58 -4.78 6.16
CA GLU A 48 8.38 -3.97 5.22
C GLU A 48 8.03 -4.29 3.76
N GLU A 49 7.77 -5.56 3.45
CA GLU A 49 7.42 -6.02 2.11
C GLU A 49 6.14 -5.40 1.54
N PHE A 50 5.24 -4.91 2.40
CA PHE A 50 4.02 -4.21 1.99
C PHE A 50 4.19 -2.69 1.93
N ARG A 51 5.34 -2.13 2.34
CA ARG A 51 5.62 -0.68 2.26
C ARG A 51 6.09 -0.22 0.87
N GLN A 52 6.34 -1.14 -0.06
CA GLN A 52 6.80 -0.77 -1.39
C GLN A 52 5.65 -0.20 -2.21
N ALA A 53 5.62 1.13 -2.35
CA ALA A 53 4.99 1.74 -3.51
C ALA A 53 5.76 1.28 -4.76
N PRO A 54 5.08 0.94 -5.86
CA PRO A 54 5.78 0.53 -7.08
C PRO A 54 6.75 1.61 -7.49
N ALA A 55 7.97 1.22 -7.87
CA ALA A 55 8.95 2.17 -8.34
C ALA A 55 8.42 2.86 -9.61
N LEU A 56 8.74 4.14 -9.82
CA LEU A 56 8.32 4.84 -11.05
C LEU A 56 8.77 4.11 -12.33
N SER A 57 9.84 3.32 -12.26
CA SER A 57 10.30 2.43 -13.33
C SER A 57 9.33 1.29 -13.65
N GLU A 58 8.59 0.79 -12.66
CA GLU A 58 7.55 -0.24 -12.81
C GLU A 58 6.26 0.35 -13.39
N LEU A 59 6.10 1.67 -13.32
CA LEU A 59 5.01 2.42 -13.96
C LEU A 59 5.34 2.85 -15.39
N ARG A 60 6.46 2.42 -15.98
CA ARG A 60 6.65 2.56 -17.43
C ARG A 60 5.59 1.70 -18.10
N GLY A 61 4.51 2.32 -18.55
CA GLY A 61 3.63 1.72 -19.55
C GLY A 61 4.51 1.31 -20.71
N SER A 62 4.79 0.01 -20.85
CA SER A 62 5.41 -0.52 -22.04
C SER A 62 4.38 -0.28 -23.13
N ALA A 63 4.59 0.73 -23.97
CA ALA A 63 3.77 0.92 -25.16
C ALA A 63 4.00 -0.18 -26.22
N GLU A 64 4.53 -1.33 -25.76
CA GLU A 64 4.71 -2.56 -26.49
C GLU A 64 3.33 -3.04 -26.96
N GLY A 65 3.15 -3.04 -28.28
CA GLY A 65 1.87 -3.34 -28.93
C GLY A 65 0.87 -2.17 -28.99
N CYS A 66 1.12 -1.02 -28.33
CA CYS A 66 0.25 0.15 -28.45
C CYS A 66 0.55 0.99 -29.69
N PHE A 67 1.81 1.01 -30.13
CA PHE A 67 2.22 1.59 -31.39
C PHE A 67 2.66 0.44 -32.28
N GLY A 68 2.12 0.34 -33.50
CA GLY A 68 2.50 -0.67 -34.48
C GLY A 68 3.95 -0.49 -34.96
N ASP A 69 4.23 -0.70 -36.24
CA ASP A 69 5.57 -0.38 -36.77
C ASP A 69 5.80 1.14 -36.72
N ALA A 70 6.47 1.59 -35.66
CA ALA A 70 6.82 2.99 -35.46
C ALA A 70 7.67 3.55 -36.62
N ALA A 71 8.47 2.71 -37.28
CA ALA A 71 9.25 3.13 -38.44
C ALA A 71 8.38 3.31 -39.69
N ALA A 72 7.30 2.54 -39.84
CA ALA A 72 6.31 2.78 -40.88
C ALA A 72 5.56 4.10 -40.61
N PHE A 73 5.09 4.31 -39.38
CA PHE A 73 4.38 5.54 -38.99
C PHE A 73 5.23 6.80 -39.19
N VAL A 74 6.50 6.78 -38.80
CA VAL A 74 7.41 7.93 -39.01
C VAL A 74 7.70 8.18 -40.50
N ARG A 75 7.72 7.13 -41.35
CA ARG A 75 7.86 7.30 -42.80
C ARG A 75 6.63 7.97 -43.40
N GLU A 76 5.44 7.49 -43.05
CA GLU A 76 4.17 8.06 -43.46
C GLU A 76 4.10 9.56 -43.12
N MET A 77 4.41 9.95 -41.88
CA MET A 77 4.39 11.37 -41.51
C MET A 77 5.42 12.22 -42.26
N ARG A 78 6.57 11.65 -42.66
CA ARG A 78 7.60 12.39 -43.41
C ARG A 78 7.24 12.58 -44.88
N ASP A 79 6.49 11.64 -45.43
CA ASP A 79 6.06 11.69 -46.83
C ASP A 79 4.87 12.66 -47.01
N ASP A 80 4.05 12.85 -45.98
CA ASP A 80 2.93 13.81 -45.95
C ASP A 80 3.37 15.29 -45.87
N GLU A 81 4.60 15.58 -45.44
CA GLU A 81 5.17 16.95 -45.35
C GLU A 81 5.82 17.43 -46.67
N ARG A 82 5.66 16.70 -47.78
CA ARG A 82 6.33 16.95 -49.06
C ARG A 82 5.37 17.24 -50.21
#